data_AF-A0A9P4WH29-F1
#
_entry.id   AF-A0A9P4WH29-F1
#
_cell.length_a   1.000
_cell.length_b   1.000
_cell.length_c   1.000
_cell.angle_alpha   90.00
_cell.angle_beta   90.00
_cell.angle_gamma   90.00
#
_symmetry.space_group_name_H-M   'P 1'
#
loop_
_entity.id
_entity.type
_entity.pdbx_description
1 polymer ?
#
loop_
_entity_poly.entity_id
_entity_poly.type
_entity_poly.pdbx_seq_one_letter_code
_entity_poly.pdbx_strand_id
1 'polypeptide(L)'
;MTTASVTDSPTPWHPAYPAPRNTPATIRREDVLDMIKQSAETSSRDYILVDLRRNHHEGGTIRNSINLPAQSLYPTIPTLYTLFKNAGLYSAYHRTSLAIPAYEDEAHIRTTYRPFLLDDAHSDRDWVARLELSTTLKMVDLQVLRTGGDRPKVLVLYGSMRQRSYSRLLAFEASRILFRLGCDVRMYDPTGLPVKDDVQHSHPKVQELRDLSKWSDGHVWISPEQHGNLTAVFKNQIDWIPLSTGSVRPTQGRTLAIAQVSGGSQSFNTVNSLRILGRWMRMFTIPNQSSVPMAYTQFTDENADEGGSRLMPSGNRDRLVDCMEEFVKYTLVMRPHFDLFGDRNSEREEKRIKEEKARLLDTQNGISLTEM
;
A
#
# COMPACT_ATOMS: atom_id res chain seq x y z
N MET A 1 47.19 60.30 -0.44
CA MET A 1 46.33 59.52 0.47
C MET A 1 44.90 59.66 0.00
N THR A 2 44.37 58.68 -0.70
CA THR A 2 42.92 58.50 -0.85
C THR A 2 42.68 56.99 -0.85
N THR A 3 42.00 56.57 0.20
CA THR A 3 41.72 55.21 0.62
C THR A 3 40.81 54.49 -0.38
N ALA A 4 41.28 53.36 -0.93
CA ALA A 4 40.42 52.41 -1.60
C ALA A 4 39.71 51.55 -0.54
N SER A 5 38.40 51.76 -0.38
CA SER A 5 37.51 50.86 0.34
C SER A 5 36.44 50.37 -0.63
N VAL A 6 36.35 49.07 -0.84
CA VAL A 6 35.17 48.20 -0.64
C VAL A 6 35.56 46.84 -1.23
N THR A 7 35.78 45.87 -0.34
CA THR A 7 35.82 44.45 -0.68
C THR A 7 34.40 44.02 -1.05
N ASP A 8 34.11 43.94 -2.34
CA ASP A 8 32.85 43.43 -2.85
C ASP A 8 32.84 41.91 -2.65
N SER A 9 32.24 41.45 -1.54
CA SER A 9 32.04 40.03 -1.30
C SER A 9 31.09 39.49 -2.38
N PRO A 10 31.47 38.44 -3.13
CA PRO A 10 30.67 37.98 -4.26
C PRO A 10 29.28 37.56 -3.79
N THR A 11 28.25 38.10 -4.43
CA THR A 11 26.85 37.74 -4.19
C THR A 11 26.70 36.22 -4.21
N PRO A 12 26.09 35.60 -3.18
CA PRO A 12 25.88 34.16 -3.17
C PRO A 12 25.06 33.76 -4.41
N TRP A 13 25.47 32.67 -5.08
CA TRP A 13 24.83 32.19 -6.32
C TRP A 13 23.55 31.39 -6.05
N HIS A 14 23.42 30.82 -4.85
CA HIS A 14 22.30 29.95 -4.47
C HIS A 14 20.91 30.61 -4.33
N PRO A 15 20.76 31.93 -4.02
CA PRO A 15 19.44 32.58 -3.95
C PRO A 15 18.68 32.59 -5.29
N ALA A 16 19.38 32.33 -6.41
CA ALA A 16 18.76 32.24 -7.73
C ALA A 16 17.93 30.95 -7.95
N TYR A 17 18.03 29.95 -7.06
CA TYR A 17 17.28 28.70 -7.17
C TYR A 17 16.05 28.68 -6.26
N PRO A 18 15.04 27.87 -6.59
CA PRO A 18 13.89 27.66 -5.71
C PRO A 18 14.30 27.14 -4.34
N ALA A 19 13.50 27.48 -3.32
CA ALA A 19 13.68 26.95 -1.97
C ALA A 19 13.70 25.41 -1.99
N PRO A 20 14.61 24.77 -1.22
CA PRO A 20 14.65 23.32 -1.10
C PRO A 20 13.30 22.77 -0.65
N ARG A 21 12.80 21.74 -1.34
CA ARG A 21 11.54 21.08 -0.99
C ARG A 21 11.73 19.93 -0.01
N ASN A 22 12.94 19.37 0.06
CA ASN A 22 13.27 18.18 0.84
C ASN A 22 14.68 18.31 1.42
N THR A 23 14.91 17.71 2.59
CA THR A 23 16.24 17.56 3.18
C THR A 23 16.72 16.13 2.93
N PRO A 24 17.84 15.91 2.21
CA PRO A 24 18.37 14.58 1.99
C PRO A 24 18.95 13.99 3.29
N ALA A 25 18.98 12.66 3.39
CA ALA A 25 19.74 11.98 4.43
C ALA A 25 21.25 12.29 4.27
N THR A 26 21.95 12.44 5.39
CA THR A 26 23.40 12.67 5.41
C THR A 26 24.13 11.34 5.62
N ILE A 27 25.32 11.21 5.02
CA ILE A 27 26.21 10.08 5.17
C ILE A 27 27.60 10.59 5.54
N ARG A 28 28.33 9.90 6.41
CA ARG A 28 29.68 10.34 6.78
C ARG A 28 30.65 10.04 5.66
N ARG A 29 31.73 10.84 5.59
CA ARG A 29 32.78 10.64 4.59
C ARG A 29 33.46 9.27 4.71
N GLU A 30 33.57 8.75 5.94
CA GLU A 30 34.18 7.43 6.19
C GLU A 30 33.31 6.33 5.58
N ASP A 31 31.99 6.39 5.80
CA ASP A 31 31.02 5.44 5.25
C ASP A 31 31.05 5.45 3.70
N VAL A 32 31.11 6.63 3.07
CA VAL A 32 31.23 6.75 1.60
C VAL A 32 32.53 6.15 1.10
N LEU A 33 33.64 6.34 1.81
CA LEU A 33 34.94 5.77 1.44
C LEU A 33 34.89 4.24 1.49
N ASP A 34 34.24 3.67 2.51
CA ASP A 34 34.08 2.22 2.64
C ASP A 34 33.19 1.64 1.53
N MET A 35 32.10 2.33 1.15
CA MET A 35 31.29 1.97 -0.03
C MET A 35 32.11 1.97 -1.33
N ILE A 36 33.01 2.95 -1.50
CA ILE A 36 33.90 3.03 -2.67
C ILE A 36 34.89 1.87 -2.70
N LYS A 37 35.46 1.49 -1.55
CA LYS A 37 36.38 0.36 -1.46
C LYS A 37 35.68 -0.97 -1.75
N GLN A 38 34.54 -1.22 -1.10
CA GLN A 38 33.76 -2.45 -1.29
C GLN A 38 33.33 -2.64 -2.75
N SER A 39 32.88 -1.57 -3.41
CA SER A 39 32.48 -1.65 -4.82
C SER A 39 33.65 -1.83 -5.79
N ALA A 40 34.87 -1.45 -5.40
CA ALA A 40 36.07 -1.75 -6.18
C ALA A 40 36.44 -3.23 -6.12
N GLU A 41 36.15 -3.91 -5.01
CA GLU A 41 36.38 -5.34 -4.82
C GLU A 41 35.36 -6.20 -5.57
N THR A 42 34.09 -5.79 -5.58
CA THR A 42 32.98 -6.58 -6.16
C THR A 42 32.68 -6.27 -7.62
N SER A 43 33.32 -5.26 -8.22
CA SER A 43 33.05 -4.77 -9.59
C SER A 43 31.58 -4.42 -9.88
N SER A 44 30.75 -4.24 -8.84
CA SER A 44 29.34 -3.87 -8.92
C SER A 44 29.07 -2.66 -8.03
N ARG A 45 28.17 -1.77 -8.48
CA ARG A 45 27.82 -0.52 -7.79
C ARG A 45 26.32 -0.28 -7.86
N ASP A 46 25.71 -0.13 -6.70
CA ASP A 46 24.28 0.19 -6.59
C ASP A 46 24.04 1.68 -6.29
N TYR A 47 25.04 2.52 -6.55
CA TYR A 47 24.99 3.96 -6.29
C TYR A 47 25.69 4.78 -7.39
N ILE A 48 25.24 6.02 -7.54
CA ILE A 48 25.90 7.04 -8.35
C ILE A 48 26.51 8.07 -7.40
N LEU A 49 27.82 8.31 -7.53
CA LEU A 49 28.48 9.37 -6.79
C LEU A 49 28.53 10.64 -7.65
N VAL A 50 27.90 11.71 -7.18
CA VAL A 50 27.97 13.03 -7.83
C VAL A 50 28.83 13.95 -6.95
N ASP A 51 29.96 14.37 -7.48
CA ASP A 51 30.87 15.30 -6.84
C ASP A 51 30.47 16.73 -7.21
N LEU A 52 29.93 17.45 -6.22
CA LEU A 52 29.38 18.80 -6.37
C LEU A 52 30.39 19.91 -6.05
N ARG A 53 31.67 19.58 -5.88
CA ARG A 53 32.71 20.58 -5.65
C ARG A 53 32.77 21.53 -6.87
N ARG A 54 32.99 22.82 -6.60
CA ARG A 54 33.12 23.88 -7.63
C ARG A 54 34.34 23.58 -8.55
N ASN A 55 34.66 24.49 -9.46
CA ASN A 55 35.82 24.49 -10.36
C ASN A 55 37.21 24.35 -9.67
N HIS A 56 37.26 24.27 -8.34
CA HIS A 56 38.49 24.04 -7.58
C HIS A 56 38.68 22.53 -7.41
N HIS A 57 39.36 21.91 -8.36
CA HIS A 57 39.80 20.50 -8.29
C HIS A 57 41.03 20.33 -7.39
N GLU A 58 41.15 21.12 -6.31
CA GLU A 58 42.25 20.97 -5.35
C GLU A 58 42.21 19.56 -4.75
N GLY A 59 43.26 18.78 -4.98
CA GLY A 59 43.35 17.37 -4.58
C GLY A 59 42.75 16.36 -5.57
N GLY A 60 42.30 16.79 -6.77
CA GLY A 60 41.81 15.91 -7.84
C GLY A 60 40.32 15.55 -7.75
N THR A 61 39.87 14.72 -8.70
CA THR A 61 38.49 14.21 -8.78
C THR A 61 38.35 12.89 -8.02
N ILE A 62 37.16 12.62 -7.49
CA ILE A 62 36.87 11.30 -6.93
C ILE A 62 36.74 10.32 -8.10
N ARG A 63 37.49 9.22 -8.06
CA ARG A 63 37.47 8.23 -9.14
C ARG A 63 36.05 7.67 -9.31
N ASN A 64 35.59 7.64 -10.56
CA ASN A 64 34.26 7.16 -10.95
C ASN A 64 33.09 7.96 -10.36
N SER A 65 33.31 9.23 -9.99
CA SER A 65 32.24 10.19 -9.71
C SER A 65 31.88 11.00 -10.96
N ILE A 66 30.65 11.49 -11.00
CA ILE A 66 30.22 12.52 -11.94
C ILE A 66 30.55 13.87 -11.32
N ASN A 67 31.50 14.60 -11.91
CA ASN A 67 31.95 15.88 -11.40
C ASN A 67 31.12 16.99 -12.01
N LEU A 68 30.39 17.74 -11.19
CA LEU A 68 29.52 18.83 -11.62
C LEU A 68 29.67 20.01 -10.67
N PRO A 69 29.89 21.23 -11.17
CA PRO A 69 29.80 22.41 -10.33
C PRO A 69 28.43 22.47 -9.64
N ALA A 70 28.40 22.76 -8.33
CA ALA A 70 27.14 22.91 -7.59
C ALA A 70 26.17 23.91 -8.26
N GLN A 71 26.70 24.94 -8.93
CA GLN A 71 25.96 25.94 -9.70
C GLN A 71 25.16 25.34 -10.86
N SER A 72 25.67 24.29 -11.51
CA SER A 72 24.98 23.67 -12.64
C SER A 72 24.06 22.53 -12.23
N LEU A 73 24.08 22.08 -10.97
CA LEU A 73 23.29 20.91 -10.57
C LEU A 73 21.79 21.11 -10.84
N TYR A 74 21.18 22.14 -10.26
CA TYR A 74 19.73 22.35 -10.39
C TYR A 74 19.24 22.39 -11.85
N PRO A 75 19.83 23.18 -12.77
CA PRO A 75 19.38 23.18 -14.17
C PRO A 75 19.71 21.88 -14.92
N THR A 76 20.69 21.09 -14.47
CA THR A 76 21.06 19.83 -15.14
C THR A 76 20.30 18.60 -14.62
N ILE A 77 19.54 18.71 -13.52
CA ILE A 77 18.75 17.59 -12.96
C ILE A 77 17.91 16.87 -14.01
N PRO A 78 17.10 17.54 -14.88
CA PRO A 78 16.28 16.84 -15.86
C PRO A 78 17.10 16.05 -16.89
N THR A 79 18.24 16.60 -17.32
CA THR A 79 19.15 15.96 -18.27
C THR A 79 19.85 14.76 -17.63
N LEU A 80 20.37 14.90 -16.41
CA LEU A 80 21.01 13.81 -15.68
C LEU A 80 20.03 12.68 -15.39
N TYR A 81 18.80 13.01 -14.98
CA TYR A 81 17.74 12.03 -14.78
C TYR A 81 17.45 11.24 -16.06
N THR A 82 17.32 11.93 -17.21
CA THR A 82 17.10 11.29 -18.51
C THR A 82 18.28 10.40 -18.90
N LEU A 83 19.51 10.87 -18.71
CA LEU A 83 20.73 10.12 -19.02
C LEU A 83 20.84 8.85 -18.18
N PHE A 84 20.61 8.95 -16.86
CA PHE A 84 20.61 7.80 -15.96
C PHE A 84 19.53 6.80 -16.35
N LYS A 85 18.30 7.27 -16.60
CA LYS A 85 17.21 6.41 -17.06
C LYS A 85 17.55 5.69 -18.37
N ASN A 86 18.12 6.38 -19.35
CA ASN A 86 18.52 5.80 -20.63
C ASN A 86 19.70 4.82 -20.50
N ALA A 87 20.59 5.06 -19.54
CA ALA A 87 21.68 4.15 -19.18
C ALA A 87 21.20 2.92 -18.38
N GLY A 88 19.89 2.79 -18.13
CA GLY A 88 19.33 1.70 -17.33
C GLY A 88 19.58 1.84 -15.83
N LEU A 89 20.00 3.03 -15.36
CA LEU A 89 20.15 3.35 -13.94
C LEU A 89 18.79 3.76 -13.40
N TYR A 90 18.14 2.82 -12.74
CA TYR A 90 16.88 3.05 -12.04
C TYR A 90 17.13 3.27 -10.55
N SER A 91 16.10 3.76 -9.84
CA SER A 91 16.10 3.78 -8.38
C SER A 91 16.47 2.39 -7.84
N ALA A 92 17.21 2.31 -6.72
CA ALA A 92 17.56 1.05 -6.06
C ALA A 92 16.33 0.13 -5.82
N TYR A 93 15.14 0.72 -5.72
CA TYR A 93 13.89 0.00 -5.51
C TYR A 93 13.26 -0.59 -6.78
N HIS A 94 13.75 -0.29 -7.99
CA HIS A 94 13.08 -0.64 -9.25
C HIS A 94 12.83 -2.15 -9.42
N ARG A 95 13.80 -2.98 -9.05
CA ARG A 95 13.69 -4.45 -9.04
C ARG A 95 13.59 -5.04 -7.64
N THR A 96 13.44 -4.19 -6.63
CA THR A 96 13.26 -4.66 -5.26
C THR A 96 11.86 -5.27 -5.13
N SER A 97 11.78 -6.37 -4.41
CA SER A 97 10.54 -6.94 -3.89
C SER A 97 10.63 -6.94 -2.38
N LEU A 98 9.59 -6.43 -1.72
CA LEU A 98 9.46 -6.51 -0.26
C LEU A 98 8.54 -7.67 0.16
N ALA A 99 8.20 -8.57 -0.78
CA ALA A 99 7.43 -9.78 -0.52
C ALA A 99 7.98 -10.59 0.65
N ILE A 100 7.08 -11.24 1.39
CA ILE A 100 7.46 -12.11 2.51
C ILE A 100 8.15 -13.35 1.93
N PRO A 101 9.44 -13.60 2.22
CA PRO A 101 10.13 -14.78 1.73
C PRO A 101 9.50 -16.06 2.27
N ALA A 102 9.59 -17.16 1.52
CA ALA A 102 8.98 -18.44 1.92
C ALA A 102 9.46 -18.96 3.29
N TYR A 103 10.69 -18.62 3.70
CA TYR A 103 11.24 -19.02 5.00
C TYR A 103 10.74 -18.17 6.19
N GLU A 104 10.22 -16.96 5.94
CA GLU A 104 9.59 -16.11 6.96
C GLU A 104 8.06 -16.25 6.96
N ASP A 105 7.53 -16.99 5.98
CA ASP A 105 6.10 -17.12 5.73
C ASP A 105 5.53 -18.38 6.39
N GLU A 106 4.62 -18.20 7.35
CA GLU A 106 3.97 -19.33 8.02
C GLU A 106 3.29 -20.26 7.00
N ALA A 107 3.69 -21.53 6.98
CA ALA A 107 3.27 -22.49 5.95
C ALA A 107 1.75 -22.58 5.80
N HIS A 108 1.00 -22.60 6.92
CA HIS A 108 -0.45 -22.63 6.90
C HIS A 108 -1.05 -21.37 6.25
N ILE A 109 -0.56 -20.18 6.61
CA ILE A 109 -1.02 -18.91 6.04
C ILE A 109 -0.70 -18.85 4.54
N ARG A 110 0.51 -19.24 4.15
CA ARG A 110 0.95 -19.27 2.76
C ARG A 110 0.06 -20.16 1.89
N THR A 111 -0.23 -21.37 2.34
CA THR A 111 -1.06 -22.32 1.58
C THR A 111 -2.53 -21.91 1.56
N THR A 112 -3.09 -21.46 2.69
CA THR A 112 -4.53 -21.19 2.80
C THR A 112 -4.92 -19.84 2.21
N TYR A 113 -4.13 -18.79 2.46
CA TYR A 113 -4.52 -17.41 2.16
C TYR A 113 -3.78 -16.77 1.00
N ARG A 114 -2.76 -17.44 0.45
CA ARG A 114 -1.95 -16.89 -0.66
C ARG A 114 -1.94 -17.76 -1.92
N PRO A 115 -3.12 -18.16 -2.44
CA PRO A 115 -3.22 -18.93 -3.69
C PRO A 115 -2.76 -18.16 -4.93
N PHE A 116 -2.48 -16.86 -4.79
CA PHE A 116 -1.97 -15.99 -5.85
C PHE A 116 -0.46 -16.13 -6.06
N LEU A 117 0.27 -16.76 -5.14
CA LEU A 117 1.72 -16.94 -5.28
C LEU A 117 2.02 -17.82 -6.48
N LEU A 118 2.95 -17.36 -7.32
CA LEU A 118 3.49 -18.13 -8.41
C LEU A 118 4.60 -19.04 -7.90
N ASP A 119 4.87 -20.13 -8.62
CA ASP A 119 6.09 -20.91 -8.39
C ASP A 119 7.35 -20.07 -8.74
N ASP A 120 8.51 -20.53 -8.26
CA ASP A 120 9.77 -19.83 -8.48
C ASP A 120 10.14 -19.73 -9.96
N ALA A 121 9.71 -20.69 -10.79
CA ALA A 121 10.00 -20.70 -12.23
C ALA A 121 9.31 -19.55 -12.97
N HIS A 122 8.14 -19.12 -12.50
CA HIS A 122 7.37 -18.03 -13.09
C HIS A 122 7.56 -16.69 -12.37
N SER A 123 7.94 -16.68 -11.09
CA SER A 123 8.01 -15.47 -10.26
C SER A 123 8.93 -14.38 -10.82
N ASP A 124 10.12 -14.74 -11.31
CA ASP A 124 11.09 -13.77 -11.83
C ASP A 124 10.73 -13.19 -13.21
N ARG A 125 9.91 -13.91 -13.98
CA ARG A 125 9.47 -13.49 -15.32
C ARG A 125 8.16 -12.73 -15.29
N ASP A 126 7.45 -12.80 -14.15
CA ASP A 126 6.17 -12.17 -13.94
C ASP A 126 6.21 -10.67 -14.24
N TRP A 127 5.17 -10.17 -14.91
CA TRP A 127 5.04 -8.76 -15.17
C TRP A 127 4.95 -7.90 -13.90
N VAL A 128 4.42 -8.43 -12.79
CA VAL A 128 4.38 -7.70 -11.51
C VAL A 128 5.78 -7.45 -10.98
N ALA A 129 6.71 -8.39 -11.17
CA ALA A 129 8.12 -8.24 -10.79
C ALA A 129 8.82 -7.12 -11.57
N ARG A 130 8.33 -6.78 -12.76
CA ARG A 130 8.87 -5.73 -13.65
C ARG A 130 8.25 -4.34 -13.45
N LEU A 131 7.26 -4.18 -12.58
CA LEU A 131 6.63 -2.88 -12.35
C LEU A 131 7.60 -1.87 -11.72
N GLU A 132 7.50 -0.62 -12.13
CA GLU A 132 8.14 0.50 -11.46
C GLU A 132 7.27 0.90 -10.25
N LEU A 133 7.70 0.52 -9.05
CA LEU A 133 6.98 0.78 -7.79
C LEU A 133 7.87 1.50 -6.77
N SER A 134 8.95 2.15 -7.21
CA SER A 134 10.03 2.60 -6.34
C SER A 134 9.58 3.53 -5.22
N THR A 135 8.64 4.43 -5.50
CA THR A 135 8.15 5.39 -4.51
C THR A 135 7.47 4.68 -3.36
N THR A 136 6.55 3.76 -3.67
CA THR A 136 5.78 3.03 -2.66
C THR A 136 6.66 2.03 -1.91
N LEU A 137 7.54 1.32 -2.62
CA LEU A 137 8.54 0.42 -2.00
C LEU A 137 9.43 1.17 -1.01
N LYS A 138 9.93 2.35 -1.39
CA LYS A 138 10.73 3.19 -0.50
C LYS A 138 9.95 3.64 0.73
N MET A 139 8.67 3.97 0.59
CA MET A 139 7.82 4.32 1.75
C MET A 139 7.68 3.13 2.71
N VAL A 140 7.39 1.93 2.20
CA VAL A 140 7.25 0.73 3.03
C VAL A 140 8.58 0.36 3.70
N ASP A 141 9.69 0.36 2.97
CA ASP A 141 11.01 0.04 3.54
C ASP A 141 11.35 1.00 4.68
N LEU A 142 11.26 2.32 4.44
CA LEU A 142 11.69 3.32 5.41
C LEU A 142 10.75 3.46 6.60
N GLN A 143 9.43 3.33 6.41
CA GLN A 143 8.44 3.58 7.47
C GLN A 143 8.06 2.33 8.24
N VAL A 144 8.23 1.13 7.66
CA VAL A 144 7.78 -0.13 8.24
C VAL A 144 8.94 -1.06 8.52
N LEU A 145 9.69 -1.45 7.49
CA LEU A 145 10.68 -2.53 7.65
C LEU A 145 11.90 -2.07 8.46
N ARG A 146 12.46 -0.91 8.16
CA ARG A 146 13.63 -0.37 8.90
C ARG A 146 13.31 0.12 10.30
N THR A 147 12.04 0.42 10.58
CA THR A 147 11.58 0.81 11.91
C THR A 147 11.16 -0.39 12.76
N GLY A 148 11.17 -1.60 12.19
CA GLY A 148 10.70 -2.82 12.85
C GLY A 148 9.18 -2.84 13.08
N GLY A 149 8.41 -2.07 12.32
CA GLY A 149 6.96 -2.04 12.40
C GLY A 149 6.30 -3.22 11.68
N ASP A 150 5.08 -3.58 12.11
CA ASP A 150 4.28 -4.61 11.43
C ASP A 150 3.96 -4.20 9.99
N ARG A 151 4.13 -5.12 9.05
CA ARG A 151 3.69 -5.00 7.64
C ARG A 151 2.20 -4.59 7.55
N PRO A 152 1.79 -3.79 6.54
CA PRO A 152 0.37 -3.51 6.32
C PRO A 152 -0.40 -4.81 6.06
N LYS A 153 -1.45 -5.06 6.85
CA LYS A 153 -2.27 -6.26 6.81
C LYS A 153 -3.47 -6.05 5.89
N VAL A 154 -3.58 -6.84 4.82
CA VAL A 154 -4.59 -6.62 3.77
C VAL A 154 -5.45 -7.86 3.58
N LEU A 155 -6.76 -7.69 3.81
CA LEU A 155 -7.76 -8.72 3.49
C LEU A 155 -8.32 -8.46 2.09
N VAL A 156 -8.28 -9.49 1.23
CA VAL A 156 -8.81 -9.42 -0.13
C VAL A 156 -10.04 -10.31 -0.24
N LEU A 157 -11.17 -9.71 -0.67
CA LEU A 157 -12.46 -10.37 -0.86
C LEU A 157 -12.85 -10.36 -2.34
N TYR A 158 -13.37 -11.47 -2.86
CA TYR A 158 -13.84 -11.57 -4.24
C TYR A 158 -15.28 -12.12 -4.36
N GLY A 159 -15.98 -11.72 -5.43
CA GLY A 159 -17.42 -11.92 -5.57
C GLY A 159 -17.88 -13.07 -6.48
N SER A 160 -17.09 -14.10 -6.73
CA SER A 160 -17.56 -15.22 -7.56
C SER A 160 -16.86 -16.54 -7.26
N MET A 161 -17.66 -17.59 -7.18
CA MET A 161 -17.25 -18.99 -6.97
C MET A 161 -17.19 -19.80 -8.28
N ARG A 162 -17.28 -19.14 -9.45
CA ARG A 162 -17.11 -19.83 -10.74
C ARG A 162 -15.70 -20.43 -10.84
N GLN A 163 -15.58 -21.56 -11.52
CA GLN A 163 -14.30 -22.23 -11.78
C GLN A 163 -13.30 -21.25 -12.42
N ARG A 164 -13.69 -20.59 -13.52
CA ARG A 164 -12.96 -19.44 -14.09
C ARG A 164 -13.65 -18.13 -13.69
N SER A 165 -13.20 -17.56 -12.57
CA SER A 165 -13.75 -16.34 -11.99
C SER A 165 -12.82 -15.15 -12.25
N TYR A 166 -13.22 -14.22 -13.11
CA TYR A 166 -12.40 -13.03 -13.43
C TYR A 166 -12.22 -12.08 -12.24
N SER A 167 -13.18 -12.02 -11.30
CA SER A 167 -13.00 -11.25 -10.07
C SER A 167 -11.95 -11.90 -9.16
N ARG A 168 -11.88 -13.24 -9.12
CA ARG A 168 -10.81 -13.97 -8.41
C ARG A 168 -9.46 -13.79 -9.09
N LEU A 169 -9.39 -13.84 -10.42
CA LEU A 169 -8.16 -13.59 -11.15
C LEU A 169 -7.65 -12.15 -10.96
N LEU A 170 -8.55 -11.15 -11.00
CA LEU A 170 -8.18 -9.77 -10.68
C LEU A 170 -7.73 -9.61 -9.23
N ALA A 171 -8.32 -10.37 -8.30
CA ALA A 171 -7.87 -10.44 -6.91
C ALA A 171 -6.47 -11.04 -6.76
N PHE A 172 -6.10 -12.02 -7.58
CA PHE A 172 -4.74 -12.55 -7.61
C PHE A 172 -3.74 -11.48 -8.05
N GLU A 173 -4.04 -10.72 -9.11
CA GLU A 173 -3.13 -9.66 -9.57
C GLU A 173 -2.99 -8.52 -8.56
N ALA A 174 -4.11 -8.07 -7.97
CA ALA A 174 -4.08 -7.10 -6.88
C ALA A 174 -3.21 -7.59 -5.70
N SER A 175 -3.38 -8.86 -5.32
CA SER A 175 -2.64 -9.47 -4.21
C SER A 175 -1.14 -9.59 -4.51
N ARG A 176 -0.76 -9.95 -5.74
CA ARG A 176 0.66 -10.00 -6.16
C ARG A 176 1.33 -8.63 -6.07
N ILE A 177 0.65 -7.58 -6.53
CA ILE A 177 1.17 -6.21 -6.45
C ILE A 177 1.37 -5.80 -5.00
N LEU A 178 0.35 -5.99 -4.15
CA LEU A 178 0.42 -5.64 -2.72
C LEU A 178 1.46 -6.46 -1.96
N PHE A 179 1.57 -7.75 -2.26
CA PHE A 179 2.57 -8.62 -1.66
C PHE A 179 3.98 -8.16 -2.04
N ARG A 180 4.22 -7.83 -3.32
CA ARG A 180 5.50 -7.24 -3.76
C ARG A 180 5.81 -5.91 -3.07
N LEU A 181 4.80 -5.08 -2.82
CA LEU A 181 4.93 -3.83 -2.08
C LEU A 181 5.26 -4.03 -0.58
N GLY A 182 5.18 -5.26 -0.08
CA GLY A 182 5.56 -5.62 1.29
C GLY A 182 4.40 -5.75 2.28
N CYS A 183 3.16 -5.81 1.79
CA CYS A 183 1.99 -6.10 2.61
C CYS A 183 1.91 -7.59 3.01
N ASP A 184 1.39 -7.88 4.20
CA ASP A 184 0.86 -9.21 4.51
C ASP A 184 -0.55 -9.30 3.90
N VAL A 185 -0.69 -10.09 2.84
CA VAL A 185 -1.95 -10.21 2.09
C VAL A 185 -2.58 -11.56 2.36
N ARG A 186 -3.87 -11.55 2.70
CA ARG A 186 -4.69 -12.76 2.89
C ARG A 186 -5.95 -12.70 2.06
N MET A 187 -6.13 -13.66 1.17
CA MET A 187 -7.34 -13.83 0.36
C MET A 187 -8.31 -14.77 1.06
N TYR A 188 -9.54 -14.32 1.29
CA TYR A 188 -10.58 -15.19 1.84
C TYR A 188 -11.30 -15.95 0.72
N ASP A 189 -11.36 -17.28 0.84
CA ASP A 189 -12.19 -18.12 -0.02
C ASP A 189 -13.63 -18.19 0.54
N PRO A 190 -14.66 -17.70 -0.17
CA PRO A 190 -16.03 -17.72 0.31
C PRO A 190 -16.72 -19.09 0.17
N THR A 191 -16.05 -20.11 -0.38
CA THR A 191 -16.62 -21.46 -0.52
C THR A 191 -17.06 -22.00 0.84
N GLY A 192 -18.32 -22.43 0.93
CA GLY A 192 -18.92 -22.94 2.17
C GLY A 192 -19.35 -21.86 3.18
N LEU A 193 -19.26 -20.56 2.86
CA LEU A 193 -19.83 -19.51 3.70
C LEU A 193 -21.37 -19.57 3.63
N PRO A 194 -22.09 -19.78 4.76
CA PRO A 194 -23.55 -19.81 4.76
C PRO A 194 -24.13 -18.46 4.37
N VAL A 195 -25.37 -18.44 3.88
CA VAL A 195 -26.12 -17.20 3.70
C VAL A 195 -26.32 -16.54 5.06
N LYS A 196 -26.18 -15.21 5.13
CA LYS A 196 -26.37 -14.48 6.38
C LYS A 196 -27.73 -14.77 6.99
N ASP A 197 -27.70 -15.30 8.21
CA ASP A 197 -28.85 -15.54 9.08
C ASP A 197 -28.53 -15.15 10.53
N ASP A 198 -29.46 -15.39 11.44
CA ASP A 198 -29.32 -15.04 12.86
C ASP A 198 -28.83 -16.19 13.75
N VAL A 199 -28.40 -17.32 13.16
CA VAL A 199 -28.09 -18.55 13.91
C VAL A 199 -26.65 -18.99 13.70
N GLN A 200 -26.14 -18.96 12.47
CA GLN A 200 -24.86 -19.57 12.08
C GLN A 200 -23.64 -18.72 12.43
N HIS A 201 -23.71 -17.91 13.49
CA HIS A 201 -22.62 -17.04 13.92
C HIS A 201 -21.32 -17.80 14.23
N SER A 202 -21.41 -19.03 14.75
CA SER A 202 -20.24 -19.88 15.09
C SER A 202 -19.74 -20.73 13.92
N HIS A 203 -20.29 -20.58 12.72
CA HIS A 203 -19.83 -21.36 11.57
C HIS A 203 -18.35 -21.06 11.26
N PRO A 204 -17.49 -22.07 11.00
CA PRO A 204 -16.04 -21.86 10.83
C PRO A 204 -15.69 -20.78 9.82
N LYS A 205 -16.34 -20.77 8.64
CA LYS A 205 -16.14 -19.74 7.60
C LYS A 205 -16.55 -18.33 8.05
N VAL A 206 -17.56 -18.22 8.91
CA VAL A 206 -18.00 -16.92 9.46
C VAL A 206 -16.98 -16.39 10.45
N GLN A 207 -16.48 -17.25 11.34
CA GLN A 207 -15.43 -16.90 12.30
C GLN A 207 -14.14 -16.51 11.58
N GLU A 208 -13.71 -17.32 10.61
CA GLU A 208 -12.55 -17.04 9.77
C GLU A 208 -12.64 -15.66 9.09
N LEU A 209 -13.78 -15.36 8.45
CA LEU A 209 -13.99 -14.06 7.79
C LEU A 209 -13.92 -12.90 8.79
N ARG A 210 -14.52 -13.07 9.98
CA ARG A 210 -14.51 -12.05 11.03
C ARG A 210 -13.12 -11.84 11.61
N ASP A 211 -12.35 -12.91 11.79
CA ASP A 211 -10.99 -12.85 12.33
C ASP A 211 -10.04 -12.20 11.33
N LEU A 212 -10.13 -12.55 10.04
CA LEU A 212 -9.41 -11.86 8.96
C LEU A 212 -9.80 -10.38 8.89
N SER A 213 -11.10 -10.11 8.98
CA SER A 213 -11.63 -8.74 9.02
C SER A 213 -11.34 -8.05 10.34
N LYS A 214 -10.81 -8.70 11.38
CA LYS A 214 -10.33 -8.03 12.60
C LYS A 214 -8.82 -7.77 12.52
N TRP A 215 -8.10 -8.68 11.87
CA TRP A 215 -6.65 -8.67 11.65
C TRP A 215 -6.19 -7.59 10.67
N SER A 216 -7.03 -7.20 9.69
CA SER A 216 -6.65 -6.30 8.61
C SER A 216 -6.44 -4.84 9.03
N ASP A 217 -5.53 -4.14 8.35
CA ASP A 217 -5.42 -2.67 8.36
C ASP A 217 -6.26 -2.03 7.24
N GLY A 218 -6.53 -2.80 6.18
CA GLY A 218 -7.34 -2.38 5.05
C GLY A 218 -7.81 -3.56 4.21
N HIS A 219 -8.81 -3.32 3.35
CA HIS A 219 -9.39 -4.33 2.46
C HIS A 219 -9.23 -3.99 0.98
N VAL A 220 -9.23 -5.03 0.15
CA VAL A 220 -9.50 -4.93 -1.29
C VAL A 220 -10.77 -5.71 -1.62
N TRP A 221 -11.76 -5.04 -2.21
CA TRP A 221 -13.07 -5.61 -2.52
C TRP A 221 -13.27 -5.71 -4.02
N ILE A 222 -13.48 -6.93 -4.53
CA ILE A 222 -13.55 -7.18 -5.97
C ILE A 222 -14.81 -7.99 -6.30
N SER A 223 -15.87 -7.31 -6.77
CA SER A 223 -17.09 -7.99 -7.21
C SER A 223 -17.21 -7.96 -8.73
N PRO A 224 -17.64 -9.06 -9.38
CA PRO A 224 -18.15 -8.93 -10.73
C PRO A 224 -19.46 -8.16 -10.71
N GLU A 225 -19.83 -7.63 -11.88
CA GLU A 225 -21.15 -7.08 -12.13
C GLU A 225 -22.06 -8.18 -12.67
N GLN A 226 -23.15 -8.45 -11.95
CA GLN A 226 -24.17 -9.41 -12.34
C GLN A 226 -25.54 -8.74 -12.28
N HIS A 227 -26.28 -8.79 -13.40
CA HIS A 227 -27.54 -8.05 -13.57
C HIS A 227 -27.41 -6.56 -13.19
N GLY A 228 -26.28 -5.94 -13.53
CA GLY A 228 -26.02 -4.52 -13.29
C GLY A 228 -25.71 -4.14 -11.83
N ASN A 229 -25.45 -5.12 -10.95
CA ASN A 229 -25.17 -4.88 -9.53
C ASN A 229 -24.05 -5.79 -8.99
N LEU A 230 -23.60 -5.52 -7.77
CA LEU A 230 -22.68 -6.40 -7.04
C LEU A 230 -23.32 -7.77 -6.76
N THR A 231 -22.49 -8.80 -6.65
CA THR A 231 -22.98 -10.17 -6.52
C THR A 231 -23.49 -10.51 -5.12
N ALA A 232 -24.44 -11.45 -5.04
CA ALA A 232 -24.88 -12.03 -3.77
C ALA A 232 -23.72 -12.68 -3.00
N VAL A 233 -22.79 -13.36 -3.70
CA VAL A 233 -21.58 -13.94 -3.10
C VAL A 233 -20.74 -12.88 -2.39
N PHE A 234 -20.56 -11.72 -3.03
CA PHE A 234 -19.82 -10.63 -2.42
C PHE A 234 -20.59 -10.01 -1.25
N LYS A 235 -21.87 -9.69 -1.46
CA LYS A 235 -22.71 -9.04 -0.45
C LYS A 235 -22.82 -9.86 0.82
N ASN A 236 -22.97 -11.18 0.69
CA ASN A 236 -23.06 -12.12 1.79
C ASN A 236 -21.82 -12.08 2.69
N GLN A 237 -20.61 -11.93 2.12
CA GLN A 237 -19.38 -11.76 2.91
C GLN A 237 -19.44 -10.49 3.78
N ILE A 238 -19.84 -9.35 3.20
CA ILE A 238 -19.95 -8.09 3.95
C ILE A 238 -21.01 -8.18 5.03
N ASP A 239 -22.14 -8.85 4.77
CA ASP A 239 -23.23 -9.00 5.73
C ASP A 239 -22.86 -9.83 6.97
N TRP A 240 -21.84 -10.69 6.86
CA TRP A 240 -21.29 -11.42 8.00
C TRP A 240 -20.33 -10.60 8.87
N ILE A 241 -19.81 -9.48 8.37
CA ILE A 241 -18.90 -8.59 9.09
C ILE A 241 -19.74 -7.55 9.86
N PRO A 242 -19.81 -7.62 11.19
CA PRO A 242 -20.57 -6.66 11.97
C PRO A 242 -19.81 -5.33 12.09
N LEU A 243 -20.55 -4.22 12.24
CA LEU A 243 -19.93 -2.92 12.59
C LEU A 243 -19.28 -2.93 13.97
N SER A 244 -19.77 -3.78 14.88
CA SER A 244 -19.38 -3.87 16.27
C SER A 244 -19.47 -5.31 16.77
N THR A 245 -18.44 -5.80 17.45
CA THR A 245 -18.50 -6.99 18.31
C THR A 245 -17.95 -6.60 19.68
N GLY A 246 -18.85 -6.26 20.60
CA GLY A 246 -18.46 -5.65 21.88
C GLY A 246 -17.78 -4.29 21.68
N SER A 247 -16.55 -4.14 22.16
CA SER A 247 -15.71 -2.95 21.96
C SER A 247 -14.96 -2.95 20.63
N VAL A 248 -14.86 -4.08 19.94
CA VAL A 248 -14.10 -4.21 18.70
C VAL A 248 -14.92 -3.69 17.53
N ARG A 249 -14.30 -2.90 16.65
CA ARG A 249 -14.88 -2.38 15.40
C ARG A 249 -14.07 -2.93 14.21
N PRO A 250 -14.48 -4.06 13.60
CA PRO A 250 -13.66 -4.76 12.61
C PRO A 250 -13.34 -3.97 11.34
N THR A 251 -14.11 -2.94 10.96
CA THR A 251 -13.87 -2.22 9.70
C THR A 251 -13.65 -0.73 9.89
N GLN A 252 -13.94 -0.19 11.07
CA GLN A 252 -13.93 1.25 11.30
C GLN A 252 -12.52 1.83 11.14
N GLY A 253 -12.40 2.90 10.34
CA GLY A 253 -11.15 3.63 10.13
C GLY A 253 -10.20 3.00 9.11
N ARG A 254 -10.40 1.72 8.77
CA ARG A 254 -9.55 0.95 7.85
C ARG A 254 -9.65 1.44 6.42
N THR A 255 -8.57 1.30 5.66
CA THR A 255 -8.55 1.68 4.25
C THR A 255 -9.26 0.65 3.38
N LEU A 256 -9.83 1.08 2.26
CA LEU A 256 -10.54 0.22 1.33
C LEU A 256 -10.20 0.60 -0.12
N ALA A 257 -9.74 -0.38 -0.90
CA ALA A 257 -9.70 -0.30 -2.36
C ALA A 257 -10.83 -1.15 -2.96
N ILE A 258 -11.43 -0.66 -4.05
CA ILE A 258 -12.55 -1.32 -4.71
C ILE A 258 -12.23 -1.55 -6.18
N ALA A 259 -12.63 -2.71 -6.69
CA ALA A 259 -12.58 -3.02 -8.10
C ALA A 259 -13.80 -3.82 -8.57
N GLN A 260 -14.08 -3.76 -9.86
CA GLN A 260 -15.05 -4.63 -10.50
C GLN A 260 -14.54 -5.26 -11.79
N VAL A 261 -15.19 -6.34 -12.19
CA VAL A 261 -15.08 -6.91 -13.54
C VAL A 261 -16.47 -7.01 -14.16
N SER A 262 -16.57 -6.84 -15.47
CA SER A 262 -17.82 -7.01 -16.22
C SER A 262 -17.60 -7.97 -17.39
N GLY A 263 -18.65 -8.73 -17.72
CA GLY A 263 -18.67 -9.52 -18.97
C GLY A 263 -18.98 -8.68 -20.20
N GLY A 264 -19.58 -7.50 -20.03
CA GLY A 264 -19.96 -6.60 -21.12
C GLY A 264 -19.12 -5.33 -21.17
N SER A 265 -19.67 -4.30 -21.81
CA SER A 265 -19.08 -2.95 -21.87
C SER A 265 -18.79 -2.36 -20.48
N GLN A 266 -17.99 -1.31 -20.46
CA GLN A 266 -17.59 -0.65 -19.22
C GLN A 266 -18.79 -0.13 -18.44
N SER A 267 -18.77 -0.41 -17.14
CA SER A 267 -19.77 -0.02 -16.17
C SER A 267 -19.07 0.35 -14.86
N PHE A 268 -19.77 1.08 -13.99
CA PHE A 268 -19.29 1.45 -12.67
C PHE A 268 -20.32 1.16 -11.57
N ASN A 269 -21.41 0.48 -11.89
CA ASN A 269 -22.50 0.25 -10.93
C ASN A 269 -21.99 -0.50 -9.70
N THR A 270 -21.22 -1.57 -9.93
CA THR A 270 -20.69 -2.40 -8.85
C THR A 270 -19.74 -1.62 -7.95
N VAL A 271 -18.74 -0.91 -8.51
CA VAL A 271 -17.83 -0.09 -7.68
C VAL A 271 -18.54 1.07 -6.98
N ASN A 272 -19.56 1.67 -7.58
CA ASN A 272 -20.36 2.70 -6.92
C ASN A 272 -21.09 2.13 -5.69
N SER A 273 -21.71 0.96 -5.82
CA SER A 273 -22.33 0.27 -4.69
C SER A 273 -21.31 -0.18 -3.63
N LEU A 274 -20.13 -0.66 -4.04
CA LEU A 274 -19.05 -1.01 -3.10
C LEU A 274 -18.53 0.22 -2.33
N ARG A 275 -18.41 1.37 -2.97
CA ARG A 275 -18.01 2.63 -2.32
C ARG A 275 -19.02 3.07 -1.27
N ILE A 276 -20.31 2.98 -1.61
CA ILE A 276 -21.41 3.21 -0.68
C ILE A 276 -21.30 2.20 0.48
N LEU A 277 -21.16 0.90 0.21
CA LEU A 277 -20.97 -0.11 1.28
C LEU A 277 -19.76 0.20 2.17
N GLY A 278 -18.63 0.61 1.59
CA GLY A 278 -17.42 1.01 2.32
C GLY A 278 -17.68 2.15 3.32
N ARG A 279 -18.45 3.16 2.89
CA ARG A 279 -18.93 4.24 3.79
C ARG A 279 -19.78 3.69 4.93
N TRP A 280 -20.72 2.78 4.65
CA TRP A 280 -21.54 2.14 5.69
C TRP A 280 -20.69 1.37 6.70
N MET A 281 -19.66 0.67 6.22
CA MET A 281 -18.68 -0.05 7.04
C MET A 281 -17.66 0.88 7.75
N ARG A 282 -17.82 2.21 7.63
CA ARG A 282 -16.94 3.25 8.19
C ARG A 282 -15.47 3.10 7.77
N MET A 283 -15.25 2.62 6.55
CA MET A 283 -13.92 2.48 5.94
C MET A 283 -13.55 3.74 5.15
N PHE A 284 -12.26 4.06 5.12
CA PHE A 284 -11.71 5.07 4.21
C PHE A 284 -11.52 4.46 2.82
N THR A 285 -12.52 4.64 1.95
CA THR A 285 -12.43 4.16 0.56
C THR A 285 -11.57 5.10 -0.26
N ILE A 286 -10.43 4.61 -0.78
CA ILE A 286 -9.52 5.43 -1.58
C ILE A 286 -10.22 6.00 -2.82
N PRO A 287 -9.79 7.16 -3.33
CA PRO A 287 -10.46 7.79 -4.47
C PRO A 287 -10.38 6.95 -5.74
N ASN A 288 -9.23 6.34 -6.02
CA ASN A 288 -9.05 5.55 -7.23
C ASN A 288 -9.80 4.20 -7.16
N GLN A 289 -10.19 3.69 -8.33
CA GLN A 289 -10.92 2.42 -8.46
C GLN A 289 -10.66 1.77 -9.81
N SER A 290 -10.77 0.45 -9.86
CA SER A 290 -10.61 -0.33 -11.09
C SER A 290 -11.94 -0.90 -11.60
N SER A 291 -12.20 -0.76 -12.90
CA SER A 291 -13.35 -1.41 -13.56
C SER A 291 -12.89 -1.99 -14.89
N VAL A 292 -12.86 -3.33 -14.95
CA VAL A 292 -12.37 -4.07 -16.12
C VAL A 292 -13.56 -4.53 -16.99
N PRO A 293 -13.82 -3.88 -18.14
CA PRO A 293 -14.84 -4.31 -19.09
C PRO A 293 -14.41 -5.58 -19.84
N MET A 294 -15.38 -6.31 -20.37
CA MET A 294 -15.17 -7.49 -21.21
C MET A 294 -14.06 -8.39 -20.67
N ALA A 295 -14.10 -8.71 -19.37
CA ALA A 295 -12.95 -9.24 -18.65
C ALA A 295 -12.38 -10.53 -19.28
N TYR A 296 -13.22 -11.32 -19.96
CA TYR A 296 -12.78 -12.51 -20.71
C TYR A 296 -11.77 -12.22 -21.83
N THR A 297 -11.68 -10.99 -22.33
CA THR A 297 -10.68 -10.56 -23.33
C THR A 297 -9.45 -9.92 -22.70
N GLN A 298 -9.41 -9.78 -21.38
CA GLN A 298 -8.35 -9.06 -20.67
C GLN A 298 -7.37 -9.99 -19.95
N PHE A 299 -7.71 -11.28 -19.84
CA PHE A 299 -6.85 -12.29 -19.24
C PHE A 299 -6.33 -13.27 -20.29
N THR A 300 -5.11 -13.75 -20.11
CA THR A 300 -4.55 -14.82 -20.93
C THR A 300 -5.29 -16.14 -20.74
N ASP A 301 -5.03 -17.09 -21.62
CA ASP A 301 -5.49 -18.45 -21.47
C ASP A 301 -4.92 -19.13 -20.22
N GLU A 302 -5.62 -20.16 -19.74
CA GLU A 302 -5.24 -20.91 -18.53
C GLU A 302 -3.87 -21.59 -18.65
N ASN A 303 -3.45 -21.92 -19.88
CA ASN A 303 -2.18 -22.59 -20.15
C ASN A 303 -1.12 -21.66 -20.76
N ALA A 304 -1.34 -20.34 -20.73
CA ALA A 304 -0.37 -19.38 -21.24
C ALA A 304 0.87 -19.28 -20.32
N ASP A 305 1.93 -18.66 -20.82
CA ASP A 305 3.14 -18.37 -20.04
C ASP A 305 2.84 -17.56 -18.76
N GLU A 306 3.83 -17.45 -17.86
CA GLU A 306 3.71 -16.75 -16.56
C GLU A 306 2.62 -17.34 -15.63
N GLY A 307 2.35 -18.65 -15.76
CA GLY A 307 1.38 -19.39 -14.93
C GLY A 307 -0.08 -19.31 -15.39
N GLY A 308 -0.35 -18.73 -16.57
CA GLY A 308 -1.69 -18.66 -17.17
C GLY A 308 -2.70 -17.78 -16.43
N SER A 309 -3.83 -17.47 -17.08
CA SER A 309 -4.89 -16.62 -16.52
C SER A 309 -4.41 -15.26 -15.99
N ARG A 310 -3.45 -14.64 -16.68
CA ARG A 310 -2.78 -13.40 -16.27
C ARG A 310 -3.40 -12.18 -16.92
N LEU A 311 -3.44 -11.05 -16.20
CA LEU A 311 -3.98 -9.81 -16.74
C LEU A 311 -3.04 -9.23 -17.81
N MET A 312 -3.58 -9.09 -19.03
CA MET A 312 -2.83 -8.63 -20.18
C MET A 312 -2.49 -7.13 -20.10
N PRO A 313 -1.39 -6.68 -20.75
CA PRO A 313 -1.03 -5.26 -20.81
C PRO A 313 -2.18 -4.42 -21.37
N SER A 314 -2.67 -3.46 -20.59
CA SER A 314 -3.74 -2.54 -20.96
C SER A 314 -3.82 -1.37 -19.97
N GLY A 315 -4.53 -0.30 -20.32
CA GLY A 315 -4.81 0.78 -19.36
C GLY A 315 -5.61 0.32 -18.14
N ASN A 316 -6.37 -0.77 -18.24
CA ASN A 316 -7.06 -1.37 -17.08
C ASN A 316 -6.07 -2.02 -16.11
N ARG A 317 -5.01 -2.62 -16.64
CA ARG A 317 -3.92 -3.18 -15.85
C ARG A 317 -3.13 -2.09 -15.15
N ASP A 318 -2.78 -1.02 -15.87
CA ASP A 318 -2.08 0.13 -15.27
C ASP A 318 -2.95 0.76 -14.16
N ARG A 319 -4.25 0.90 -14.40
CA ARG A 319 -5.20 1.38 -13.39
C ARG A 319 -5.24 0.51 -12.14
N LEU A 320 -5.15 -0.82 -12.28
CA LEU A 320 -5.09 -1.72 -11.12
C LEU A 320 -3.83 -1.44 -10.28
N VAL A 321 -2.68 -1.24 -10.94
CA VAL A 321 -1.42 -0.89 -10.27
C VAL A 321 -1.56 0.44 -9.53
N ASP A 322 -2.11 1.47 -10.16
CA ASP A 322 -2.36 2.77 -9.53
C ASP A 322 -3.21 2.64 -8.26
N CYS A 323 -4.27 1.82 -8.32
CA CYS A 323 -5.15 1.59 -7.17
C CYS A 323 -4.41 0.91 -6.01
N MET A 324 -3.57 -0.09 -6.28
CA MET A 324 -2.83 -0.82 -5.23
C MET A 324 -1.73 0.05 -4.63
N GLU A 325 -1.01 0.84 -5.43
CA GLU A 325 -0.05 1.81 -4.92
C GLU A 325 -0.72 2.87 -4.03
N GLU A 326 -1.81 3.46 -4.51
CA GLU A 326 -2.57 4.45 -3.77
C GLU A 326 -3.11 3.87 -2.45
N PHE A 327 -3.63 2.65 -2.49
CA PHE A 327 -4.08 1.94 -1.30
C PHE A 327 -2.97 1.80 -0.25
N VAL A 328 -1.77 1.37 -0.64
CA VAL A 328 -0.64 1.24 0.30
C VAL A 328 -0.23 2.60 0.86
N LYS A 329 -0.12 3.63 0.02
CA LYS A 329 0.23 5.00 0.45
C LYS A 329 -0.76 5.52 1.50
N TYR A 330 -2.07 5.42 1.25
CA TYR A 330 -3.09 5.83 2.23
C TYR A 330 -3.06 4.98 3.49
N THR A 331 -2.85 3.67 3.37
CA THR A 331 -2.81 2.77 4.53
C THR A 331 -1.66 3.13 5.46
N LEU A 332 -0.47 3.42 4.92
CA LEU A 332 0.68 3.86 5.72
C LEU A 332 0.43 5.18 6.44
N VAL A 333 -0.23 6.14 5.77
CA VAL A 333 -0.57 7.45 6.37
C VAL A 333 -1.64 7.31 7.45
N MET A 334 -2.66 6.48 7.23
CA MET A 334 -3.86 6.45 8.07
C MET A 334 -3.71 5.53 9.28
N ARG A 335 -3.07 4.36 9.11
CA ARG A 335 -2.99 3.31 10.13
C ARG A 335 -2.46 3.78 11.48
N PRO A 336 -1.39 4.59 11.59
CA PRO A 336 -0.90 5.09 12.88
C PRO A 336 -1.92 5.96 13.65
N HIS A 337 -3.01 6.37 13.00
CA HIS A 337 -3.97 7.34 13.51
C HIS A 337 -5.42 6.80 13.54
N PHE A 338 -5.64 5.49 13.38
CA PHE A 338 -7.00 4.92 13.39
C PHE A 338 -7.79 5.24 14.66
N ASP A 339 -7.14 5.24 15.83
CA ASP A 339 -7.79 5.61 17.10
C ASP A 339 -8.21 7.09 17.11
N LEU A 340 -7.34 7.97 16.60
CA LEU A 340 -7.64 9.39 16.48
C LEU A 340 -8.83 9.64 15.55
N PHE A 341 -8.88 8.98 14.39
CA PHE A 341 -10.02 9.10 13.46
C PHE A 341 -11.30 8.46 13.98
N GLY A 342 -11.17 7.52 14.94
CA GLY A 342 -12.28 6.90 15.63
C GLY A 342 -12.87 7.76 16.76
N ASP A 343 -12.14 8.74 17.28
CA ASP A 343 -12.54 9.54 18.43
C ASP A 343 -13.57 10.63 18.07
N ARG A 344 -14.86 10.28 18.19
CA ARG A 344 -15.99 11.13 17.78
C ARG A 344 -16.59 11.91 18.94
N ASN A 345 -16.91 13.18 18.68
CA ASN A 345 -17.58 14.05 19.65
C ASN A 345 -18.87 13.45 20.22
N SER A 346 -19.73 12.89 19.36
CA SER A 346 -21.00 12.27 19.79
C SER A 346 -20.79 11.08 20.72
N GLU A 347 -19.77 10.25 20.47
CA GLU A 347 -19.46 9.07 21.30
C GLU A 347 -18.86 9.50 22.66
N ARG A 348 -18.05 10.57 22.68
CA ARG A 348 -17.56 11.18 23.93
C ARG A 348 -18.71 11.75 24.77
N GLU A 349 -19.68 12.39 24.12
CA GLU A 349 -20.85 12.95 24.79
C GLU A 349 -21.75 11.86 25.39
N GLU A 350 -22.04 10.80 24.64
CA GLU A 350 -22.81 9.65 25.13
C GLU A 350 -22.14 9.01 26.35
N LYS A 351 -20.81 8.86 26.33
CA LYS A 351 -20.04 8.34 27.45
C LYS A 351 -20.15 9.25 28.68
N ARG A 352 -20.04 10.57 28.50
CA ARG A 352 -20.20 11.57 29.58
C ARG A 352 -21.58 11.49 30.23
N ILE A 353 -22.65 11.45 29.42
CA ILE A 353 -24.02 11.33 29.92
C ILE A 353 -24.23 10.02 30.69
N LYS A 354 -23.66 8.92 30.19
CA LYS A 354 -23.75 7.61 30.86
C LYS A 354 -23.01 7.61 32.21
N GLU A 355 -21.84 8.22 32.27
CA GLU A 355 -21.07 8.37 33.52
C GLU A 355 -21.78 9.27 34.52
N GLU A 356 -22.40 10.37 34.07
CA GLU A 356 -23.17 11.26 34.93
C GLU A 356 -24.40 10.56 35.53
N LYS A 357 -25.15 9.81 34.70
CA LYS A 357 -26.27 8.98 35.19
C LYS A 357 -25.82 7.94 36.22
N ALA A 358 -24.69 7.29 35.98
CA ALA A 358 -24.14 6.30 36.92
C ALA A 358 -23.79 6.94 38.28
N ARG A 359 -23.16 8.12 38.27
CA ARG A 359 -22.84 8.87 39.51
C ARG A 359 -24.09 9.26 40.29
N LEU A 360 -25.16 9.69 39.60
CA LEU A 360 -26.43 10.05 40.23
C LEU A 360 -27.10 8.84 40.89
N LEU A 361 -27.06 7.67 40.24
CA LEU A 361 -27.57 6.41 40.78
C LEU A 361 -26.81 5.96 42.03
N ASP A 362 -25.47 6.03 42.02
CA ASP A 362 -24.65 5.68 43.18
C ASP A 362 -24.90 6.62 44.37
N THR A 363 -25.14 7.91 44.10
CA THR A 363 -25.47 8.90 45.14
C THR A 363 -26.84 8.59 45.78
N GLN A 364 -27.85 8.23 44.98
CA GLN A 364 -29.16 7.81 45.51
C GLN A 364 -29.08 6.53 46.35
N ASN A 365 -28.30 5.53 45.91
CA ASN A 365 -28.14 4.28 46.64
C ASN A 365 -27.31 4.45 47.93
N GLY A 366 -26.34 5.37 47.94
CA GLY A 366 -25.56 5.69 49.13
C GLY A 366 -26.38 6.38 50.22
N ILE A 367 -27.31 7.29 49.85
CA ILE A 367 -28.21 7.95 50.80
C ILE A 367 -29.14 6.92 51.48
N SER A 368 -29.65 5.94 50.73
CA SER A 368 -30.52 4.88 51.25
C SER A 368 -29.86 3.93 52.26
N LEU A 369 -28.53 3.82 52.30
CA LEU A 369 -27.80 2.97 53.25
C LEU A 369 -27.39 3.70 54.53
N THR A 370 -27.44 5.03 54.54
CA THR A 370 -27.19 5.87 55.73
C THR A 370 -28.47 6.25 56.50
N GLU A 371 -29.65 6.02 55.93
CA GLU A 371 -30.96 6.26 56.57
C GLU A 371 -31.61 4.98 57.16
N MET A 372 -30.90 3.85 57.19
CA MET A 372 -31.24 2.65 57.97
C MET A 372 -30.20 2.46 59.07
#